data_AF-A0A804PCF7-F1
#
_entry.id   AF-A0A804PCF7-F1
#
_cell.length_a   1.000
_cell.length_b   1.000
_cell.length_c   1.000
_cell.angle_alpha   90.00
_cell.angle_beta   90.00
_cell.angle_gamma   90.00
#
_symmetry.space_group_name_H-M   'P 1'
#
loop_
_entity.id
_entity.type
_entity.pdbx_description
1 polymer ?
#
loop_
_entity_poly.entity_id
_entity_poly.type
_entity_poly.pdbx_seq_one_letter_code
_entity_poly.pdbx_strand_id
1 'polypeptide(L)'
;MLRGGSRDKLGKALAKWFHANDIPGRKADCPYFRSAIKLAQECGQGVHIPTGKELDGKFLDMNYEDMEAHMAKFKDDWKEYGVTVMCDSWTERWLLMRLG
;
A
#
# COMPACT_ATOMS: atom_id res chain seq x y z
N MET A 1 -4.72 17.21 29.18
CA MET A 1 -5.65 16.14 29.63
C MET A 1 -6.57 15.65 28.50
N LEU A 2 -6.03 15.15 27.37
CA LEU A 2 -6.81 14.90 26.12
C LEU A 2 -6.52 13.59 25.36
N ARG A 3 -5.89 12.57 25.98
CA ARG A 3 -5.37 11.40 25.22
C ARG A 3 -6.12 10.07 25.36
N GLY A 4 -6.84 9.82 26.45
CA GLY A 4 -7.50 8.52 26.68
C GLY A 4 -8.65 8.26 25.70
N GLY A 5 -9.68 9.12 25.72
CA GLY A 5 -10.91 8.86 24.95
C GLY A 5 -10.76 8.91 23.43
N SER A 6 -9.90 9.79 22.89
CA SER A 6 -9.73 9.92 21.43
C SER A 6 -8.99 8.74 20.82
N ARG A 7 -7.97 8.22 21.51
CA ARG A 7 -7.22 7.04 21.08
C ARG A 7 -8.11 5.81 21.03
N ASP A 8 -8.93 5.60 22.06
CA ASP A 8 -9.81 4.42 22.14
C ASP A 8 -10.93 4.48 21.11
N LYS A 9 -11.51 5.67 20.86
CA LYS A 9 -12.50 5.86 19.78
C LYS A 9 -11.92 5.55 18.40
N LEU A 10 -10.72 6.07 18.10
CA LEU A 10 -10.03 5.78 16.85
C LEU A 10 -9.67 4.30 16.73
N GLY A 11 -9.11 3.72 17.80
CA GLY A 11 -8.76 2.30 17.85
C GLY A 11 -9.96 1.39 17.62
N LYS A 12 -11.11 1.69 18.21
CA LYS A 12 -12.36 0.93 18.00
C LYS A 12 -12.86 1.03 16.56
N ALA A 13 -12.78 2.22 15.95
CA ALA A 13 -13.17 2.40 14.55
C ALA A 13 -12.25 1.62 13.59
N LEU A 14 -10.93 1.71 13.79
CA LEU A 14 -9.95 0.96 13.01
C LEU A 14 -10.13 -0.55 13.18
N ALA A 15 -10.28 -1.04 14.42
CA ALA A 15 -10.50 -2.46 14.68
C ALA A 15 -11.75 -3.01 13.96
N LYS A 16 -12.85 -2.24 13.93
CA LYS A 16 -14.05 -2.61 13.19
C LYS A 16 -13.77 -2.76 11.69
N TRP A 17 -13.05 -1.83 11.10
CA TRP A 17 -12.70 -1.88 9.67
C TRP A 17 -11.73 -3.03 9.35
N PHE A 18 -10.70 -3.24 10.17
CA PHE A 18 -9.72 -4.32 9.99
C PHE A 18 -10.40 -5.70 10.04
N HIS A 19 -11.20 -5.98 11.06
CA HIS A 19 -11.87 -7.28 11.21
C HIS A 19 -12.96 -7.50 10.15
N ALA A 20 -13.65 -6.45 9.70
CA ALA A 20 -14.67 -6.57 8.65
C ALA A 20 -14.10 -6.87 7.25
N ASN A 21 -12.81 -6.64 7.02
CA ASN A 21 -12.13 -6.84 5.74
C ASN A 21 -11.03 -7.92 5.83
N ASP A 22 -11.05 -8.75 6.86
CA ASP A 22 -10.07 -9.82 7.11
C ASP A 22 -8.60 -9.34 7.07
N ILE A 23 -8.35 -8.09 7.49
CA ILE A 23 -7.01 -7.51 7.53
C ILE A 23 -6.36 -7.85 8.87
N PRO A 24 -5.23 -8.58 8.88
CA PRO A 24 -4.54 -8.92 10.13
C PRO A 24 -4.07 -7.66 10.87
N GLY A 25 -4.22 -7.62 12.20
CA GLY A 25 -3.85 -6.46 13.03
C GLY A 25 -2.41 -5.96 12.82
N ARG A 26 -1.47 -6.85 12.50
CA ARG A 26 -0.07 -6.51 12.13
C ARG A 26 0.05 -5.50 10.97
N LYS A 27 -0.97 -5.39 10.12
CA LYS A 27 -0.98 -4.40 9.03
C LYS A 27 -1.09 -2.97 9.55
N ALA A 28 -1.55 -2.76 10.79
CA ALA A 28 -1.50 -1.46 11.46
C ALA A 28 -0.05 -1.01 11.77
N ASP A 29 0.90 -1.93 11.76
CA ASP A 29 2.32 -1.62 11.94
C ASP A 29 3.04 -1.21 10.65
N CYS A 30 2.37 -1.34 9.49
CA CYS A 30 2.89 -0.94 8.20
C CYS A 30 3.29 0.55 8.20
N PRO A 31 4.54 0.91 7.83
CA PRO A 31 4.96 2.30 7.77
C PRO A 31 4.06 3.17 6.88
N TYR A 32 3.65 2.66 5.71
CA TYR A 32 2.74 3.37 4.81
C TYR A 32 1.38 3.63 5.43
N PHE A 33 0.81 2.65 6.16
CA PHE A 33 -0.45 2.85 6.88
C PHE A 33 -0.32 3.92 7.95
N ARG A 34 0.73 3.88 8.76
CA ARG A 34 0.98 4.88 9.81
C ARG A 34 1.18 6.28 9.23
N SER A 35 1.93 6.39 8.14
CA SER A 35 2.14 7.65 7.41
C SER A 35 0.82 8.18 6.83
N ALA A 36 -0.01 7.31 6.23
CA ALA A 36 -1.31 7.71 5.70
C ALA A 36 -2.26 8.21 6.79
N ILE A 37 -2.32 7.54 7.95
CA ILE A 37 -3.14 8.00 9.08
C ILE A 37 -2.62 9.34 9.63
N LYS A 38 -1.30 9.52 9.71
CA LYS A 38 -0.71 10.80 10.12
C LYS A 38 -1.05 11.92 9.15
N LEU A 39 -0.92 11.68 7.83
CA LEU A 39 -1.30 12.63 6.79
C LEU A 39 -2.79 12.97 6.86
N ALA A 40 -3.66 11.98 7.08
CA ALA A 40 -5.10 12.22 7.26
C ALA A 40 -5.40 13.12 8.48
N GLN A 41 -4.63 13.00 9.56
CA GLN A 41 -4.73 13.90 10.72
C GLN A 41 -4.25 15.32 10.42
N GLU A 42 -3.19 15.45 9.61
CA GLU A 42 -2.61 16.74 9.19
C GLU A 42 -3.53 17.49 8.21
N CYS A 43 -4.19 16.78 7.28
CA CYS A 43 -5.15 17.34 6.33
C CYS A 43 -6.41 17.93 7.01
N GLY A 44 -6.74 17.49 8.22
CA GLY A 44 -7.87 17.99 8.98
C GLY A 44 -9.24 17.59 8.42
N GLN A 45 -10.29 18.30 8.86
CA GLN A 45 -11.66 18.04 8.41
C GLN A 45 -11.92 18.65 7.03
N GLY A 46 -12.75 17.97 6.22
CA GLY A 46 -13.17 18.45 4.90
C GLY A 46 -12.47 17.77 3.71
N VAL A 47 -11.40 17.01 3.95
CA VAL A 47 -10.79 16.19 2.90
C VAL A 47 -11.63 14.93 2.68
N HIS A 48 -12.11 14.76 1.44
CA HIS A 48 -12.89 13.60 1.03
C HIS A 48 -12.01 12.35 0.95
N ILE A 49 -12.48 11.22 1.47
CA ILE A 49 -11.79 9.94 1.37
C ILE A 49 -11.93 9.43 -0.08
N PRO A 50 -10.83 9.10 -0.77
CA PRO A 50 -10.89 8.50 -2.10
C PRO A 50 -11.80 7.28 -2.19
N THR A 51 -12.54 7.17 -3.28
CA THR A 51 -13.27 5.95 -3.63
C THR A 51 -12.32 4.85 -4.09
N GLY A 52 -12.76 3.58 -4.05
CA GLY A 52 -11.97 2.47 -4.60
C GLY A 52 -11.58 2.68 -6.07
N LYS A 53 -12.48 3.24 -6.89
CA LYS A 53 -12.21 3.58 -8.29
C LYS A 53 -11.10 4.62 -8.45
N GLU A 54 -11.03 5.60 -7.56
CA GLU A 54 -9.95 6.59 -7.59
C GLU A 54 -8.63 5.98 -7.12
N LEU A 55 -8.67 5.12 -6.09
CA LEU A 55 -7.50 4.41 -5.55
C LEU A 55 -6.87 3.49 -6.60
N ASP A 56 -7.69 2.66 -7.26
CA ASP A 56 -7.26 1.69 -8.27
C ASP A 56 -7.13 2.29 -9.68
N GLY A 57 -7.36 3.60 -9.81
CA GLY A 57 -7.23 4.36 -11.06
C GLY A 57 -6.20 5.46 -10.89
N LYS A 58 -6.65 6.71 -10.81
CA LYS A 58 -5.79 7.91 -10.72
C LYS A 58 -4.65 7.77 -9.71
N PHE A 59 -4.91 7.29 -8.50
CA PHE A 59 -3.86 7.20 -7.48
C PHE A 59 -2.90 6.03 -7.71
N LEU A 60 -3.35 4.95 -8.36
CA LEU A 60 -2.46 3.88 -8.82
C LEU A 60 -1.53 4.39 -9.93
N ASP A 61 -2.06 5.15 -10.88
CA ASP A 61 -1.26 5.79 -11.94
C ASP A 61 -0.21 6.73 -11.35
N MET A 62 -0.58 7.56 -10.37
CA MET A 62 0.37 8.43 -9.67
C MET A 62 1.46 7.64 -8.95
N ASN A 63 1.12 6.55 -8.26
CA ASN A 63 2.13 5.68 -7.63
C ASN A 63 3.07 5.07 -8.68
N TYR A 64 2.55 4.69 -9.85
CA TYR A 64 3.36 4.15 -10.95
C TYR A 64 4.32 5.20 -11.52
N GLU A 65 3.87 6.44 -11.71
CA GLU A 65 4.72 7.56 -12.14
C GLU A 65 5.85 7.83 -11.13
N ASP A 66 5.54 7.86 -9.84
CA ASP A 66 6.55 8.00 -8.77
C ASP A 66 7.57 6.85 -8.80
N MET A 67 7.11 5.62 -9.05
CA MET A 67 7.99 4.45 -9.19
C MET A 67 8.88 4.54 -10.42
N GLU A 68 8.36 4.97 -11.58
CA GLU A 68 9.16 5.17 -12.80
C GLU A 68 10.21 6.29 -12.62
N ALA A 69 9.83 7.41 -11.99
CA ALA A 69 10.76 8.49 -11.67
C ALA A 69 11.85 8.05 -10.69
N HIS A 70 11.52 7.19 -9.72
CA HIS A 70 12.52 6.58 -8.85
C HIS A 70 13.42 5.61 -9.62
N MET A 71 12.86 4.77 -10.48
CA MET A 71 13.60 3.83 -11.32
C MET A 71 14.58 4.53 -12.26
N ALA A 72 14.20 5.68 -12.82
CA ALA A 72 15.03 6.47 -13.72
C ALA A 72 16.37 6.87 -13.09
N LYS A 73 16.42 7.09 -11.77
CA LYS A 73 17.67 7.40 -11.06
C LYS A 73 18.67 6.25 -11.11
N PHE A 74 18.20 5.02 -11.18
CA PHE A 74 19.06 3.83 -11.28
C PHE A 74 19.40 3.48 -12.74
N LYS A 75 18.53 3.86 -13.70
CA LYS A 75 18.75 3.58 -15.13
C LYS A 75 20.07 4.18 -15.65
N ASP A 76 20.52 5.30 -15.09
CA ASP A 76 21.82 5.90 -15.44
C ASP A 76 22.99 5.02 -15.01
N ASP A 77 22.96 4.49 -13.78
CA ASP A 77 23.99 3.60 -13.24
C ASP A 77 24.06 2.26 -13.99
N TRP A 78 22.95 1.78 -14.56
CA TRP A 78 22.91 0.52 -15.31
C TRP A 78 23.84 0.50 -16.52
N LYS A 79 24.18 1.66 -17.10
CA LYS A 79 25.12 1.76 -18.22
C LYS A 79 26.56 1.45 -17.80
N GLU A 80 26.91 1.77 -16.55
CA GLU A 80 28.26 1.58 -16.00
C GLU A 80 28.40 0.20 -15.34
N TYR A 81 27.42 -0.19 -14.51
CA TYR A 81 27.50 -1.40 -13.68
C TYR A 81 26.73 -2.60 -14.24
N GLY A 82 25.88 -2.39 -15.24
CA GLY A 82 24.90 -3.37 -15.69
C GLY A 82 23.69 -3.49 -14.76
N VAL A 83 22.73 -4.32 -15.14
CA VAL A 83 21.54 -4.65 -14.33
C VAL A 83 21.27 -6.15 -14.42
N THR A 84 21.03 -6.79 -13.27
CA THR A 84 20.57 -8.18 -13.20
C THR A 84 19.14 -8.19 -12.69
N VAL A 85 18.21 -8.67 -13.51
CA VAL A 85 16.81 -8.85 -13.10
C VAL A 85 16.65 -10.29 -12.61
N MET A 86 16.31 -10.46 -11.35
CA MET A 86 15.90 -11.76 -10.81
C MET A 86 14.39 -11.88 -10.91
N CYS A 87 13.92 -12.88 -11.66
CA CYS A 87 12.50 -13.21 -11.76
C CYS A 87 12.25 -14.56 -11.07
N ASP A 88 11.22 -14.62 -10.24
CA ASP A 88 10.67 -15.89 -9.78
C ASP A 88 9.60 -16.39 -10.76
N SER A 89 9.77 -17.60 -11.27
CA SER A 89 8.72 -18.27 -12.04
C SER A 89 8.10 -19.35 -11.17
N TRP A 90 7.01 -19.01 -10.47
CA TRP A 90 6.18 -20.03 -9.84
C TRP A 90 5.04 -20.45 -10.75
N THR A 91 4.87 -21.76 -10.90
CA THR A 91 3.72 -22.35 -11.59
C THR A 91 2.71 -22.85 -10.59
N GLU A 92 1.48 -22.37 -10.72
CA GLU A 92 0.29 -22.91 -10.08
C GLU A 92 0.13 -24.42 -10.38
N ARG A 93 -0.38 -25.19 -9.41
CA ARG A 93 -0.60 -26.65 -9.55
C ARG A 93 -1.60 -27.01 -10.67
N TRP A 94 -2.36 -26.06 -11.20
CA TRP A 94 -3.43 -26.29 -12.17
C TRP A 94 -2.96 -26.67 -13.58
N LEU A 95 -1.72 -26.39 -13.98
CA LEU A 95 -1.20 -26.77 -15.30
C LEU A 95 -0.89 -28.28 -15.43
N LEU A 96 -0.66 -29.00 -14.33
CA LEU A 96 -0.33 -30.43 -14.34
C LEU A 96 -1.55 -31.35 -14.54
N MET A 97 -2.79 -30.87 -14.37
CA MET A 97 -4.01 -31.69 -14.51
C MET A 97 -4.61 -31.72 -15.92
N ARG A 98 -4.04 -31.00 -16.90
CA ARG A 98 -4.59 -30.90 -18.27
C ARG A 98 -3.84 -31.73 -19.32
N LEU A 99 -2.87 -32.54 -18.90
CA LEU A 99 -2.00 -33.38 -19.76
C LEU A 99 -2.00 -34.87 -19.37
N GLY A 100 -3.00 -35.33 -18.62
CA GLY A 100 -3.18 -36.74 -18.22
C GLY A 100 -4.45 -37.34 -18.81
#